data_AF-A0AAP5QTE3-F1
#
_entry.id   AF-A0AAP5QTE3-F1
#
_cell.length_a   1.000
_cell.length_b   1.000
_cell.length_c   1.000
_cell.angle_alpha   90.00
_cell.angle_beta   90.00
_cell.angle_gamma   90.00
#
_symmetry.space_group_name_H-M   'P 1'
#
loop_
_entity.id
_entity.type
_entity.pdbx_description
1 polymer ?
#
loop_
_entity_poly.entity_id
_entity_poly.type
_entity_poly.pdbx_seq_one_letter_code
_entity_poly.pdbx_strand_id
1 'polypeptide(L)' 'ECTELVDKSIDQIIGQLSELIAVCPANSNDSEELARSIFYATERFHHPAHANEWKRETIEQEFNIVWNLIEKGFLK' A
#
# COMPACT_ATOMS: atom_id res chain seq x y z
N GLU A 1 -2.87 21.23 12.19
CA GLU A 1 -1.50 21.44 11.67
C GLU A 1 -0.73 20.16 11.37
N CYS A 2 -0.17 19.41 12.33
CA CYS A 2 0.66 18.24 11.96
C CYS A 2 -0.14 17.07 11.32
N THR A 3 -1.35 16.78 11.81
CA THR A 3 -2.18 15.70 11.26
C THR A 3 -2.63 15.99 9.83
N GLU A 4 -3.01 17.24 9.53
CA GLU A 4 -3.42 17.65 8.17
C GLU A 4 -2.27 17.55 7.16
N LEU A 5 -1.03 17.77 7.59
CA LEU A 5 0.16 17.58 6.75
C LEU A 5 0.42 16.10 6.47
N VAL A 6 0.18 15.22 7.45
CA VAL A 6 0.28 13.77 7.29
C VAL A 6 -0.80 13.26 6.34
N ASP A 7 -2.05 13.66 6.55
CA ASP A 7 -3.18 13.26 5.71
C ASP A 7 -2.95 13.66 4.25
N LYS A 8 -2.48 14.90 4.02
CA LYS A 8 -2.12 15.38 2.68
C LYS A 8 -0.99 14.58 2.06
N SER A 9 0.01 14.16 2.83
CA SER A 9 1.10 13.32 2.33
C SER A 9 0.61 11.92 1.96
N ILE A 10 -0.30 11.35 2.75
CA ILE A 10 -0.92 10.05 2.47
C ILE A 10 -1.72 10.13 1.17
N ASP A 11 -2.55 11.17 1.01
CA ASP A 11 -3.31 11.39 -0.22
C ASP A 11 -2.41 11.56 -1.45
N GLN A 12 -1.26 12.22 -1.31
CA GLN A 12 -0.28 12.34 -2.40
C GLN A 12 0.30 10.99 -2.83
N ILE A 13 0.68 10.13 -1.86
CA ILE A 13 1.21 8.80 -2.15
C ILE A 13 0.14 7.92 -2.81
N ILE A 14 -1.08 7.94 -2.28
CA ILE A 14 -2.22 7.22 -2.86
C ILE A 14 -2.49 7.69 -4.30
N GLY A 15 -2.44 9.01 -4.54
CA GLY A 15 -2.61 9.58 -5.88
C GLY A 15 -1.56 9.05 -6.86
N GLN A 16 -0.29 9.01 -6.46
CA GLN A 16 0.80 8.45 -7.28
C GLN A 16 0.60 6.95 -7.56
N LEU A 17 0.20 6.17 -6.56
CA LEU A 17 -0.11 4.75 -6.76
C LEU A 17 -1.30 4.56 -7.71
N SER A 18 -2.34 5.39 -7.58
CA SER A 18 -3.52 5.36 -8.46
C SER A 18 -3.15 5.61 -9.92
N GLU A 19 -2.26 6.58 -10.19
CA GLU A 19 -1.74 6.84 -11.54
C GLU A 19 -0.98 5.64 -12.12
N LEU A 20 -0.16 4.96 -11.31
CA LEU A 20 0.56 3.75 -11.71
C LEU A 20 -0.38 2.57 -11.98
N ILE A 21 -1.45 2.44 -11.19
CA ILE A 21 -2.45 1.38 -11.35
C ILE A 21 -3.31 1.65 -12.59
N ALA A 22 -3.69 2.90 -12.85
CA ALA A 22 -4.54 3.27 -13.99
C ALA A 22 -3.90 2.96 -15.35
N VAL A 23 -2.57 2.94 -15.44
CA VAL A 23 -1.85 2.54 -16.66
C VAL A 23 -1.67 1.02 -16.79
N CYS A 24 -2.01 0.25 -15.76
CA CYS A 24 -1.96 -1.21 -15.81
C CYS A 24 -3.18 -1.76 -16.57
N PRO A 25 -3.00 -2.80 -17.41
CA PRO A 25 -4.08 -3.38 -18.21
C PRO A 25 -5.11 -4.19 -17.40
N ALA A 26 -4.86 -4.41 -16.10
CA ALA A 26 -5.77 -5.13 -15.20
C ALA A 26 -6.69 -4.13 -14.48
N ASN A 27 -7.98 -4.13 -14.84
CA ASN A 27 -9.09 -3.52 -14.09
C ASN A 27 -8.87 -2.08 -13.60
N SER A 28 -8.86 -1.14 -14.54
CA SER A 28 -8.68 0.31 -14.33
C SER A 28 -9.83 1.05 -13.63
N ASN A 29 -10.97 0.40 -13.38
CA ASN A 29 -12.20 1.10 -12.99
C ASN A 29 -12.17 1.67 -11.57
N ASP A 30 -11.37 1.11 -10.66
CA ASP A 30 -11.31 1.52 -9.24
C ASP A 30 -9.85 1.78 -8.76
N SER A 31 -9.04 2.41 -9.61
CA SER A 31 -7.59 2.60 -9.38
C SER A 31 -7.25 3.32 -8.06
N GLU A 32 -8.09 4.25 -7.61
CA GLU A 32 -7.90 4.97 -6.34
C GLU A 32 -8.23 4.11 -5.11
N GLU A 33 -9.32 3.35 -5.15
CA GLU A 33 -9.69 2.42 -4.07
C GLU A 33 -8.64 1.31 -3.95
N LEU A 34 -8.13 0.83 -5.08
CA LEU A 34 -7.05 -0.13 -5.13
C LEU A 34 -5.75 0.44 -4.55
N ALA A 35 -5.38 1.66 -4.94
CA ALA A 35 -4.20 2.36 -4.42
C ALA A 35 -4.28 2.52 -2.89
N ARG A 36 -5.42 2.97 -2.36
CA ARG A 36 -5.68 3.06 -0.91
C ARG A 36 -5.52 1.71 -0.23
N SER A 37 -6.15 0.69 -0.79
CA SER A 37 -6.12 -0.66 -0.22
C SER A 37 -4.69 -1.22 -0.14
N ILE A 38 -3.89 -1.04 -1.19
CA ILE A 38 -2.49 -1.46 -1.21
C ILE A 38 -1.67 -0.67 -0.19
N PHE A 39 -1.83 0.66 -0.15
CA PHE A 39 -1.11 1.53 0.78
C PHE A 39 -1.36 1.10 2.24
N TYR A 40 -2.61 1.03 2.66
CA TYR A 40 -2.94 0.65 4.05
C TYR A 40 -2.58 -0.79 4.38
N ALA A 41 -2.78 -1.74 3.46
CA ALA A 41 -2.43 -3.14 3.71
C ALA A 41 -0.92 -3.34 3.89
N THR A 42 -0.10 -2.46 3.30
CA THR A 42 1.35 -2.57 3.35
C THR A 42 2.03 -1.59 4.31
N GLU A 43 1.30 -0.65 4.93
CA GLU A 43 1.81 0.42 5.80
C GLU A 43 2.82 -0.09 6.83
N ARG A 44 2.48 -1.19 7.50
CA ARG A 44 3.31 -1.85 8.52
C ARG A 44 4.73 -2.16 8.05
N PHE A 45 4.93 -2.38 6.76
CA PHE A 45 6.20 -2.80 6.17
C PHE A 45 7.05 -1.65 5.61
N HIS A 46 6.52 -0.41 5.57
CA HIS A 46 7.24 0.74 5.02
C HIS A 46 7.11 2.04 5.82
N HIS A 47 6.17 2.11 6.77
CA HIS A 47 6.00 3.28 7.63
C HIS A 47 6.98 3.27 8.82
N PRO A 48 7.81 4.32 9.01
CA PRO A 48 8.86 4.35 10.04
C PRO A 48 8.40 4.11 11.49
N ALA A 49 7.12 4.34 11.81
CA ALA A 49 6.57 4.02 13.13
C ALA A 49 6.66 2.52 13.46
N HIS A 50 6.68 1.65 12.44
CA HIS A 50 6.84 0.21 12.58
C HIS A 50 8.29 -0.28 12.45
N ALA A 51 9.28 0.63 12.33
CA ALA A 51 10.67 0.27 12.06
C ALA A 51 11.29 -0.69 13.09
N ASN A 52 10.80 -0.68 14.33
CA ASN A 52 11.23 -1.63 15.35
C ASN A 52 10.84 -3.08 15.02
N GLU A 53 9.70 -3.30 14.35
CA GLU A 53 9.22 -4.62 13.94
C GLU A 53 10.01 -5.19 12.77
N TRP A 54 10.64 -4.32 11.95
CA TRP A 54 11.40 -4.75 10.77
C TRP A 54 12.67 -5.54 11.09
N LYS A 55 13.09 -5.56 12.36
CA LYS A 55 14.20 -6.38 12.83
C LYS A 55 13.81 -7.84 13.07
N ARG A 56 12.51 -8.16 13.06
CA ARG A 56 12.03 -9.53 13.24
C ARG A 56 12.39 -10.34 12.01
N GLU A 57 12.95 -11.53 12.22
CA GLU A 57 13.32 -12.46 11.13
C GLU A 57 12.13 -12.83 10.23
N THR A 58 10.90 -12.71 10.75
CA THR A 58 9.66 -13.05 10.04
C THR A 58 9.06 -11.92 9.20
N ILE A 59 9.56 -10.67 9.30
CA ILE A 59 8.86 -9.50 8.71
C ILE A 59 8.69 -9.63 7.19
N GLU A 60 9.70 -10.15 6.51
CA GLU A 60 9.70 -10.36 5.07
C GLU A 60 8.67 -11.43 4.68
N GLN A 61 8.60 -12.52 5.45
CA GLN A 61 7.62 -13.57 5.21
C GLN A 61 6.18 -13.06 5.43
N GLU A 62 5.97 -12.24 6.46
CA GLU A 62 4.68 -11.60 6.74
C GLU A 62 4.25 -10.65 5.61
N PHE A 63 5.18 -9.85 5.07
CA PHE A 63 4.92 -9.00 3.90
C PHE A 63 4.51 -9.84 2.68
N ASN A 64 5.28 -10.90 2.39
CA ASN A 64 5.00 -11.77 1.26
C ASN A 64 3.63 -12.45 1.37
N ILE A 65 3.17 -12.82 2.58
CA ILE A 65 1.82 -13.37 2.76
C ILE A 65 0.75 -12.35 2.34
N VAL A 66 0.87 -11.10 2.79
CA VAL A 66 -0.07 -10.03 2.44
C VAL A 66 -0.03 -9.75 0.94
N TRP A 67 1.17 -9.60 0.38
CA TRP A 67 1.36 -9.31 -1.04
C TRP A 67 0.79 -10.40 -1.95
N ASN A 68 1.04 -11.68 -1.62
CA ASN A 68 0.48 -12.80 -2.38
C ASN A 68 -1.06 -12.83 -2.37
N LEU A 69 -1.71 -12.39 -1.28
CA LEU A 69 -3.17 -12.31 -1.21
C LEU A 69 -3.71 -11.16 -2.05
N ILE A 70 -3.03 -10.00 -2.01
CA ILE A 70 -3.28 -8.83 -2.84
C ILE A 70 -3.20 -9.23 -4.32
N GLU A 71 -2.09 -9.81 -4.77
CA GLU A 71 -1.92 -10.24 -6.17
C GLU A 71 -3.02 -11.22 -6.62
N LYS A 72 -3.36 -12.20 -5.77
CA LYS A 72 -4.41 -13.20 -6.10
C LYS A 72 -5.82 -12.63 -6.07
N GLY A 73 -6.08 -11.66 -5.20
CA GLY A 73 -7.39 -11.03 -5.03
C GLY A 73 -7.70 -10.01 -6.13
N PHE A 74 -6.68 -9.31 -6.62
CA PHE A 74 -6.83 -8.26 -7.63
C PHE A 74 -6.72 -8.74 -9.09
N LEU A 75 -6.15 -9.93 -9.33
CA LEU A 75 -6.08 -10.55 -10.67
C LEU A 75 -7.34 -11.36 -11.06
N LYS A 76 -8.44 -11.22 -10.34
CA LYS A 76 -9.73 -11.88 -10.67
C LYS A 76 -10.59 -11.06 -11.62
#